data_AF-A0A0F9D698-F1
#
_entry.id   AF-A0A0F9D698-F1
#
_cell.length_a   1.000
_cell.length_b   1.000
_cell.length_c   1.000
_cell.angle_alpha   90.00
_cell.angle_beta   90.00
_cell.angle_gamma   90.00
#
_symmetry.space_group_name_H-M   'P 1'
#
loop_
_entity.id
_entity.type
_entity.pdbx_description
1 polymer ?
#
loop_
_entity_poly.entity_id
_entity_poly.type
_entity_poly.pdbx_seq_one_letter_code
_entity_poly.pdbx_strand_id
1 'polypeptide(L)' 'MKTARTIEIACDHHEAAEFAEWLTAEGHNTSVGNSTGSYVDGDCTDHDGAANDWLTRQWNDYCNS' A
#
# COMPACT_ATOMS: atom_id res chain seq x y z
N MET A 1 13.22 14.36 0.58
CA MET A 1 12.56 13.55 1.63
C MET A 1 11.26 13.05 1.04
N LYS A 2 11.05 11.73 0.91
CA LYS A 2 9.72 11.19 0.62
C LYS A 2 8.85 11.49 1.84
N THR A 3 7.62 11.97 1.65
CA THR A 3 6.66 12.13 2.75
C THR A 3 6.15 10.73 3.12
N ALA A 4 6.30 10.34 4.39
CA ALA A 4 5.73 9.10 4.89
C ALA A 4 4.20 9.14 4.76
N ARG A 5 3.61 7.99 4.43
CA ARG A 5 2.17 7.81 4.24
C ARG A 5 1.67 6.72 5.18
N THR A 6 0.39 6.77 5.55
CA THR A 6 -0.31 5.68 6.24
C THR A 6 -0.96 4.78 5.22
N ILE A 7 -0.71 3.48 5.25
CA ILE A 7 -1.17 2.56 4.22
C ILE A 7 -1.82 1.34 4.89
N GLU A 8 -3.01 1.00 4.45
CA GLU A 8 -3.68 -0.25 4.80
C GLU A 8 -3.76 -1.12 3.54
N ILE A 9 -3.14 -2.28 3.55
CA ILE A 9 -3.15 -3.23 2.42
C ILE A 9 -4.30 -4.22 2.60
N ALA A 10 -5.04 -4.46 1.52
CA ALA A 10 -6.09 -5.46 1.49
C ALA A 10 -5.62 -6.85 1.97
N CYS A 11 -6.41 -7.54 2.79
CA CYS A 11 -6.00 -8.79 3.43
C CYS A 11 -6.15 -10.04 2.56
N ASP A 12 -6.76 -9.92 1.39
CA ASP A 12 -7.06 -11.01 0.48
C ASP A 12 -5.98 -11.22 -0.60
N HIS A 13 -4.95 -10.38 -0.63
CA HIS A 13 -3.78 -10.61 -1.49
C HIS A 13 -2.75 -11.52 -0.80
N HIS A 14 -2.29 -12.57 -1.49
CA HIS A 14 -1.36 -13.56 -0.94
C HIS A 14 -0.01 -12.96 -0.47
N GLU A 15 0.44 -11.87 -1.11
CA GLU A 15 1.67 -11.14 -0.75
C GLU A 15 1.39 -9.89 0.12
N ALA A 16 0.18 -9.73 0.67
CA ALA A 16 -0.18 -8.53 1.42
C ALA A 16 0.79 -8.22 2.58
N ALA A 17 1.24 -9.26 3.30
CA ALA A 17 2.20 -9.12 4.38
C ALA A 17 3.59 -8.70 3.89
N GLU A 18 4.12 -9.38 2.86
CA GLU A 18 5.44 -9.09 2.29
C GLU A 18 5.50 -7.68 1.69
N PHE A 19 4.44 -7.28 0.98
CA PHE A 19 4.33 -5.93 0.44
C PHE A 19 4.20 -4.86 1.54
N ALA A 20 3.46 -5.14 2.61
CA ALA A 20 3.36 -4.23 3.75
C ALA A 20 4.70 -4.05 4.48
N GLU A 21 5.48 -5.12 4.63
CA GLU A 21 6.83 -5.08 5.18
C GLU A 21 7.79 -4.28 4.28
N TRP A 22 7.72 -4.48 2.97
CA TRP A 22 8.52 -3.73 1.99
C TRP A 22 8.22 -2.22 2.06
N LEU A 23 6.94 -1.84 2.10
CA LEU A 23 6.53 -0.43 2.24
C LEU A 23 6.99 0.18 3.58
N THR A 24 6.99 -0.62 4.64
CA THR A 24 7.50 -0.20 5.95
C THR A 24 9.01 0.04 5.89
N ALA A 25 9.77 -0.81 5.20
CA ALA A 25 11.21 -0.63 4.97
C ALA A 25 11.53 0.63 4.14
N GLU A 26 10.65 1.00 3.21
CA GLU A 26 10.73 2.28 2.45
C GLU A 26 10.39 3.52 3.31
N GLY A 27 9.97 3.33 4.56
CA GLY A 27 9.71 4.40 5.53
C GLY A 27 8.25 4.85 5.63
N HIS A 28 7.31 4.03 5.19
CA HIS A 28 5.87 4.27 5.35
C HIS A 28 5.32 3.61 6.63
N ASN A 29 4.15 4.05 7.08
CA ASN A 29 3.41 3.42 8.18
C ASN A 29 2.37 2.48 7.57
N THR A 30 2.74 1.20 7.41
CA THR A 30 1.94 0.23 6.66
C THR A 30 1.49 -0.93 7.53
N SER A 31 0.26 -1.39 7.31
CA SER A 31 -0.28 -2.61 7.90
C SER A 31 -1.17 -3.36 6.92
N VAL A 32 -1.34 -4.66 7.13
CA VAL A 32 -2.42 -5.42 6.48
C VAL A 32 -3.72 -5.14 7.23
N GLY A 33 -4.74 -4.72 6.49
CA GLY A 33 -6.08 -4.43 7.00
C GLY A 33 -6.90 -5.66 7.29
N ASN A 34 -8.20 -5.45 7.56
CA ASN A 34 -9.18 -6.54 7.74
C ASN A 34 -10.21 -6.58 6.59
N SER A 35 -10.00 -5.80 5.54
CA SER A 35 -10.90 -5.69 4.39
C SER A 35 -10.19 -6.04 3.09
N THR A 36 -10.97 -6.20 2.01
CA THR A 36 -10.44 -6.42 0.64
C THR A 36 -10.07 -5.11 -0.06
N GLY A 37 -10.29 -3.96 0.58
CA GLY A 37 -9.91 -2.65 0.05
C GLY A 37 -8.54 -2.23 0.59
N SER A 38 -7.75 -1.57 -0.26
CA SER A 38 -6.52 -0.90 0.18
C SER A 38 -6.76 0.59 0.36
N TYR A 39 -6.05 1.21 1.30
CA TYR A 39 -6.19 2.62 1.65
C TYR A 39 -4.84 3.31 1.72
N VAL A 40 -4.77 4.55 1.23
CA VAL A 40 -3.58 5.39 1.32
C VAL A 40 -3.99 6.71 1.96
N ASP A 41 -3.41 7.03 3.12
CA ASP A 41 -3.76 8.18 3.97
C ASP A 41 -5.26 8.26 4.33
N GLY A 42 -5.94 7.11 4.33
CA GLY A 42 -7.37 6.97 4.60
C GLY A 42 -8.26 6.92 3.36
N ASP A 43 -7.72 7.20 2.18
CA ASP A 43 -8.46 7.17 0.91
C ASP A 43 -8.43 5.78 0.29
N CYS A 44 -9.62 5.24 -0.01
CA CYS A 44 -9.77 3.93 -0.62
C CYS A 44 -9.33 3.95 -2.09
N THR A 45 -8.45 3.03 -2.49
CA THR A 45 -7.93 2.95 -3.86
C THR A 45 -9.02 2.68 -4.90
N ASP A 46 -10.14 2.05 -4.52
CA ASP A 46 -11.26 1.79 -5.44
C ASP A 46 -12.06 3.06 -5.80
N HIS A 47 -11.86 4.15 -5.03
CA HIS A 47 -12.64 5.38 -5.16
C HIS A 47 -11.77 6.62 -5.42
N ASP A 48 -10.49 6.59 -5.01
CA ASP A 48 -9.52 7.65 -5.26
C ASP A 48 -8.44 7.18 -6.24
N GLY A 49 -8.46 7.78 -7.43
CA GLY A 49 -7.51 7.45 -8.49
C GLY A 49 -6.06 7.80 -8.15
N ALA A 50 -5.82 8.84 -7.34
CA ALA A 50 -4.46 9.22 -6.95
C ALA A 50 -3.87 8.25 -5.92
N ALA A 51 -4.68 7.77 -4.97
CA ALA A 51 -4.33 6.70 -4.06
C ALA A 51 -4.02 5.41 -4.83
N ASN A 52 -4.88 5.05 -5.78
CA ASN A 52 -4.70 3.87 -6.63
C ASN A 52 -3.42 3.92 -7.46
N ASP A 53 -3.19 5.03 -8.17
CA ASP A 53 -2.01 5.19 -9.02
C ASP A 53 -0.72 5.15 -8.20
N TRP A 54 -0.73 5.75 -7.01
CA TRP A 54 0.40 5.73 -6.10
C TRP A 54 0.70 4.31 -5.61
N LEU A 55 -0.32 3.58 -5.11
CA LEU A 55 -0.14 2.23 -4.58
C LEU A 55 0.28 1.26 -5.69
N THR A 56 -0.32 1.38 -6.89
CA THR A 56 0.06 0.61 -8.09
C THR A 56 1.52 0.83 -8.46
N ARG A 57 2.03 2.06 -8.37
CA ARG A 57 3.44 2.33 -8.61
C ARG A 57 4.34 1.63 -7.59
N GLN A 58 3.98 1.67 -6.31
CA GLN A 58 4.75 0.99 -5.27
C GLN A 58 4.74 -0.53 -5.47
N TRP A 59 3.59 -1.09 -5.87
CA TRP A 59 3.48 -2.50 -6.22
C TRP A 59 4.42 -2.89 -7.36
N ASN A 60 4.45 -2.09 -8.43
CA ASN A 60 5.36 -2.34 -9.55
C ASN A 60 6.83 -2.24 -9.13
N ASP A 61 7.18 -1.27 -8.28
CA ASP A 61 8.55 -1.13 -7.76
C ASP A 61 8.94 -2.35 -6.90
N TYR A 62 8.04 -2.84 -6.05
CA TYR A 62 8.21 -4.08 -5.27
C TYR A 62 8.44 -5.30 -6.17
N CYS A 63 7.62 -5.53 -7.20
CA CYS A 63 7.76 -6.68 -8.10
C CYS A 63 9.04 -6.65 -8.96
N ASN A 64 9.68 -5.49 -9.12
CA ASN A 64 10.92 -5.32 -9.89
C ASN A 64 12.17 -5.19 -9.01
N SER A 65 12.03 -5.33 -7.69
CA SER A 65 13.13 -5.24 -6.72
C SER A 65 13.87 -6.56 -6.48
#